data_AF-A0A7W0Z3P6-F1
#
_entry.id   AF-A0A7W0Z3P6-F1
#
_cell.length_a   1.000
_cell.length_b   1.000
_cell.length_c   1.000
_cell.angle_alpha   90.00
_cell.angle_beta   90.00
_cell.angle_gamma   90.00
#
_symmetry.space_group_name_H-M   'P 1'
#
loop_
_entity.id
_entity.type
_entity.pdbx_description
1 polymer ?
#
loop_
_entity_poly.entity_id
_entity_poly.type
_entity_poly.pdbx_seq_one_letter_code
_entity_poly.pdbx_strand_id
1 'polypeptide(L)'
;MRSDTGTDIAIGIGRYHPGIGGLPRSYGDARAALTLGRRFHGHNRVHCLDGLGIAAFVGLSDEATKLGLARHLLGPLDHEADLLRTLEAYFAEDCCPSATATKLSIHRNTLGYRLDKVQTLTNR
;
A
#
# COMPACT_ATOMS: atom_id res chain seq x y z
N MET A 1 -6.67 -24.16 4.38
CA MET A 1 -8.02 -23.54 4.27
C MET A 1 -9.00 -24.45 3.54
N ARG A 2 -8.97 -24.58 2.20
CA ARG A 2 -9.79 -25.60 1.50
C ARG A 2 -9.62 -27.03 2.04
N SER A 3 -8.40 -27.44 2.37
CA SER A 3 -8.06 -28.75 2.96
C SER A 3 -8.79 -29.02 4.28
N ASP A 4 -9.06 -27.97 5.06
CA ASP A 4 -9.54 -28.08 6.44
C ASP A 4 -11.04 -27.81 6.55
N THR A 5 -11.61 -27.09 5.58
CA THR A 5 -13.01 -26.63 5.59
C THR A 5 -13.87 -27.23 4.49
N GLY A 6 -13.26 -27.97 3.55
CA GLY A 6 -13.96 -28.58 2.41
C GLY A 6 -14.57 -27.59 1.42
N THR A 7 -14.35 -26.27 1.61
CA THR A 7 -14.97 -25.20 0.82
C THR A 7 -14.02 -24.04 0.58
N ASP A 8 -14.32 -23.20 -0.42
CA ASP A 8 -13.57 -21.98 -0.69
C ASP A 8 -13.88 -20.89 0.32
N ILE A 9 -12.91 -20.58 1.19
CA ILE A 9 -13.04 -19.50 2.17
C ILE A 9 -12.13 -18.34 1.80
N ALA A 10 -12.71 -17.17 1.58
CA ALA A 10 -11.94 -15.94 1.48
C ALA A 10 -12.25 -15.03 2.68
N ILE A 11 -11.20 -14.45 3.23
CA ILE A 11 -11.23 -13.63 4.45
C ILE A 11 -10.75 -12.23 4.09
N GLY A 12 -11.44 -11.19 4.54
CA GLY A 12 -10.99 -9.82 4.47
C GLY A 12 -10.57 -9.35 5.85
N ILE A 13 -9.40 -8.73 5.96
CA ILE A 13 -8.91 -8.15 7.21
C ILE A 13 -8.92 -6.63 7.07
N GLY A 14 -9.51 -5.98 8.07
CA GLY A 14 -9.56 -4.53 8.19
C GLY A 14 -8.30 -3.97 8.83
N ARG A 15 -7.94 -2.74 8.48
CA ARG A 15 -6.81 -2.06 9.12
C ARG A 15 -7.19 -1.62 10.52
N TYR A 16 -6.19 -1.34 11.34
CA TYR A 16 -6.38 -0.76 12.65
C TYR A 16 -6.80 0.72 12.52
N HIS A 17 -7.84 1.10 13.27
CA HIS A 17 -8.27 2.48 13.45
C HIS A 17 -8.42 2.72 14.95
N PRO A 18 -7.89 3.83 15.52
CA PRO A 18 -7.87 4.04 16.95
C PRO A 18 -9.27 4.32 17.53
N GLY A 19 -9.48 3.86 18.77
CA GLY A 19 -10.70 4.08 19.54
C GLY A 19 -11.91 3.26 19.07
N ILE A 20 -13.00 3.32 19.84
CA ILE A 20 -14.20 2.50 19.57
C ILE A 20 -14.87 2.85 18.23
N GLY A 21 -14.82 4.13 17.83
CA GLY A 21 -15.27 4.60 16.52
C GLY A 21 -14.39 4.13 15.35
N GLY A 22 -13.27 3.45 15.63
CA GLY A 22 -12.44 2.79 14.64
C GLY A 22 -12.98 1.42 14.20
N LEU A 23 -13.75 0.74 15.04
CA LEU A 23 -14.34 -0.57 14.72
C LEU A 23 -15.19 -0.57 13.44
N PRO A 24 -16.16 0.35 13.22
CA PRO A 24 -16.94 0.37 11.99
C PRO A 24 -16.07 0.65 10.76
N ARG A 25 -14.99 1.44 10.89
CA ARG A 25 -14.04 1.71 9.81
C ARG A 25 -13.20 0.49 9.47
N SER A 26 -12.70 -0.22 10.48
CA SER A 26 -11.98 -1.49 10.30
C SER A 26 -12.88 -2.54 9.63
N TYR A 27 -14.15 -2.62 10.04
CA TYR A 27 -15.11 -3.51 9.38
C TYR A 27 -15.37 -3.12 7.92
N GLY A 28 -15.48 -1.82 7.63
CA GLY A 28 -15.58 -1.31 6.26
C GLY A 28 -14.37 -1.71 5.40
N ASP A 29 -13.16 -1.54 5.93
CA ASP A 29 -11.93 -1.99 5.29
C ASP A 29 -11.92 -3.49 5.02
N ALA A 30 -12.32 -4.31 6.01
CA ALA A 30 -12.38 -5.77 5.89
C ALA A 30 -13.34 -6.21 4.77
N ARG A 31 -14.51 -5.57 4.69
CA ARG A 31 -15.47 -5.83 3.61
C ARG A 31 -14.92 -5.42 2.25
N ALA A 32 -14.31 -4.25 2.15
CA ALA A 32 -13.70 -3.79 0.91
C ALA A 32 -12.56 -4.72 0.46
N ALA A 33 -11.68 -5.12 1.38
CA ALA A 33 -10.61 -6.07 1.12
C ALA A 33 -11.15 -7.41 0.63
N LEU A 34 -12.21 -7.93 1.25
CA LEU A 34 -12.84 -9.18 0.85
C LEU A 34 -13.43 -9.09 -0.56
N THR A 35 -14.19 -8.03 -0.86
CA THR A 35 -14.86 -7.85 -2.14
C THR A 35 -13.85 -7.64 -3.28
N LEU A 36 -12.91 -6.72 -3.09
CA LEU A 36 -11.89 -6.42 -4.10
C LEU A 36 -10.90 -7.57 -4.25
N GLY A 37 -10.45 -8.16 -3.14
CA GLY A 37 -9.52 -9.26 -3.14
C GLY A 37 -10.06 -10.50 -3.86
N ARG A 38 -11.33 -10.86 -3.65
CA ARG A 38 -11.99 -11.92 -4.42
C ARG A 38 -12.00 -11.61 -5.92
N ARG A 39 -12.31 -10.37 -6.29
CA ARG A 39 -12.40 -9.94 -7.69
C ARG A 39 -11.05 -9.97 -8.40
N PHE A 40 -9.98 -9.53 -7.75
CA PHE A 40 -8.66 -9.35 -8.38
C PHE A 40 -7.68 -10.50 -8.15
N HIS A 41 -7.76 -11.21 -7.02
CA HIS A 41 -6.81 -12.26 -6.63
C HIS A 41 -7.47 -13.61 -6.32
N GLY A 42 -8.79 -13.73 -6.49
CA GLY A 42 -9.54 -14.98 -6.38
C GLY A 42 -9.93 -15.40 -4.96
N HIS A 43 -10.40 -16.65 -4.87
CA HIS A 43 -10.93 -17.26 -3.64
C HIS A 43 -9.85 -18.01 -2.84
N ASN A 44 -10.23 -18.54 -1.66
CA ASN A 44 -9.37 -19.34 -0.77
C ASN A 44 -8.13 -18.60 -0.23
N ARG A 45 -8.26 -17.30 0.05
CA ARG A 45 -7.16 -16.41 0.47
C ARG A 45 -7.61 -15.37 1.49
N VAL A 46 -6.64 -14.87 2.24
CA VAL A 46 -6.78 -13.69 3.11
C VAL A 46 -6.41 -12.46 2.29
N HIS A 47 -7.24 -11.42 2.38
CA HIS A 47 -7.10 -10.16 1.66
C HIS A 47 -7.05 -9.00 2.64
N CYS A 48 -6.09 -8.09 2.45
CA CYS A 48 -5.97 -6.82 3.17
C CYS A 48 -5.88 -5.69 2.13
N LEU A 49 -6.48 -4.52 2.39
CA LEU A 49 -6.52 -3.43 1.40
C LEU A 49 -5.13 -2.99 0.93
N ASP A 50 -4.17 -2.92 1.83
CA ASP A 50 -2.79 -2.58 1.55
C ASP A 50 -2.10 -3.66 0.69
N GLY A 51 -2.47 -4.93 0.84
CA GLY A 51 -2.00 -6.03 0.00
C GLY A 51 -2.50 -6.03 -1.45
N LEU A 52 -3.52 -5.23 -1.80
CA LEU A 52 -4.12 -5.20 -3.14
C LEU A 52 -3.43 -4.24 -4.12
N GLY A 53 -2.48 -3.43 -3.64
CA GLY A 53 -1.78 -2.44 -4.47
C GLY A 53 -2.72 -1.46 -5.15
N ILE A 54 -2.49 -1.19 -6.44
CA ILE A 54 -3.29 -0.22 -7.21
C ILE A 54 -4.77 -0.63 -7.32
N ALA A 55 -5.07 -1.93 -7.24
CA ALA A 55 -6.43 -2.44 -7.34
C ALA A 55 -7.33 -1.95 -6.19
N ALA A 56 -6.78 -1.69 -5.00
CA ALA A 56 -7.52 -1.04 -3.92
C ALA A 56 -7.93 0.39 -4.31
N PHE A 57 -7.02 1.19 -4.86
CA PHE A 57 -7.29 2.59 -5.20
C PHE A 57 -8.27 2.75 -6.36
N VAL A 58 -8.23 1.83 -7.34
CA VAL A 58 -9.19 1.79 -8.45
C VAL A 58 -10.54 1.24 -8.00
N GLY A 59 -10.55 0.22 -7.14
CA GLY A 59 -11.76 -0.49 -6.74
C GLY A 59 -12.56 0.17 -5.61
N LEU A 60 -11.91 0.96 -4.75
CA LEU A 60 -12.59 1.75 -3.74
C LEU A 60 -13.35 2.91 -4.39
N SER A 61 -14.60 3.14 -3.98
CA SER A 61 -15.37 4.34 -4.35
C SER A 61 -15.31 5.42 -3.28
N ASP A 62 -15.13 5.03 -2.02
CA ASP A 62 -15.06 5.95 -0.89
C ASP A 62 -13.70 6.66 -0.80
N GLU A 63 -13.72 7.97 -0.89
CA GLU A 63 -12.53 8.82 -0.84
C GLU A 63 -11.86 8.79 0.54
N ALA A 64 -12.63 8.72 1.62
CA ALA A 64 -12.08 8.67 2.97
C ALA A 64 -11.25 7.41 3.20
N THR A 65 -11.72 6.26 2.71
CA THR A 65 -10.98 4.98 2.77
C THR A 65 -9.72 5.03 1.91
N LYS A 66 -9.76 5.63 0.72
CA LYS A 66 -8.58 5.82 -0.14
C LYS A 66 -7.53 6.69 0.54
N LEU A 67 -7.94 7.84 1.07
CA LEU A 67 -7.04 8.75 1.76
C LEU A 67 -6.44 8.10 3.01
N GLY A 68 -7.26 7.36 3.76
CA GLY A 68 -6.78 6.55 4.88
C GLY A 68 -5.76 5.49 4.43
N LEU A 69 -5.93 4.89 3.24
CA LEU A 69 -4.96 3.94 2.66
C LEU A 69 -3.67 4.60 2.24
N ALA A 70 -3.74 5.74 1.55
CA ALA A 70 -2.56 6.52 1.22
C ALA A 70 -1.77 6.89 2.49
N ARG A 71 -2.44 7.40 3.53
CA ARG A 71 -1.79 7.73 4.81
C ARG A 71 -1.22 6.52 5.52
N HIS A 72 -1.91 5.38 5.49
CA HIS A 72 -1.38 4.16 6.08
C HIS A 72 -0.10 3.68 5.38
N LEU A 73 -0.06 3.77 4.05
CA LEU A 73 1.08 3.33 3.24
C LEU A 73 2.25 4.30 3.28
N LEU A 74 1.98 5.61 3.20
CA LEU A 74 2.99 6.66 3.05
C LEU A 74 3.33 7.37 4.35
N GLY A 75 2.52 7.23 5.39
CA GLY A 75 2.74 7.86 6.71
C GLY A 75 4.13 7.62 7.31
N PRO A 76 4.76 6.43 7.14
CA PRO A 76 6.14 6.23 7.57
C PRO A 76 7.17 7.19 6.93
N LEU A 77 6.83 7.81 5.80
CA LEU A 77 7.67 8.76 5.07
C LEU A 77 7.39 10.24 5.41
N ASP A 78 6.36 10.55 6.22
CA ASP A 78 5.94 11.94 6.49
C ASP A 78 7.06 12.82 7.05
N HIS A 79 8.04 12.23 7.75
CA HIS A 79 9.18 12.93 8.34
C HIS A 79 10.48 12.76 7.54
N GLU A 80 10.42 12.12 6.38
CA GLU A 80 11.57 11.77 5.53
C GLU A 80 11.52 12.60 4.24
N ALA A 81 11.57 13.94 4.37
CA ALA A 81 11.44 14.88 3.26
C ALA A 81 12.39 14.58 2.08
N ASP A 82 13.60 14.11 2.39
CA ASP A 82 14.59 13.72 1.39
C ASP A 82 14.20 12.46 0.60
N LEU A 83 13.51 11.51 1.24
CA LEU A 83 12.98 10.32 0.57
C LEU A 83 11.75 10.66 -0.27
N LEU A 84 10.87 11.55 0.23
CA LEU A 84 9.73 12.05 -0.54
C LEU A 84 10.19 12.76 -1.81
N ARG A 85 11.15 13.69 -1.70
CA ARG A 85 11.77 14.35 -2.86
C ARG A 85 12.43 13.36 -3.82
N THR A 86 13.00 12.28 -3.29
CA THR A 86 13.59 11.22 -4.10
C THR A 86 12.52 10.46 -4.89
N LEU A 87 11.39 10.11 -4.26
CA LEU A 87 10.26 9.46 -4.93
C LEU A 87 9.61 10.35 -5.98
N GLU A 88 9.40 11.64 -5.68
CA GLU A 88 8.87 12.61 -6.64
C GLU A 88 9.74 12.70 -7.90
N ALA A 89 11.06 12.84 -7.73
CA ALA A 89 11.98 12.85 -8.85
C ALA A 89 12.01 11.50 -9.59
N TYR A 90 11.99 10.39 -8.84
CA TYR A 90 12.00 9.04 -9.42
C TYR A 90 10.78 8.78 -10.30
N PHE A 91 9.58 9.13 -9.82
CA PHE A 91 8.35 9.00 -10.60
C PHE A 91 8.27 10.00 -11.75
N ALA A 92 8.80 11.22 -11.60
CA ALA A 92 8.85 12.20 -12.68
C ALA A 92 9.80 11.81 -13.83
N GLU A 93 10.77 10.94 -13.57
CA GLU A 93 11.71 10.39 -14.54
C GLU A 93 11.35 8.96 -14.96
N ASP A 94 10.05 8.61 -14.96
CA ASP A 94 9.52 7.30 -15.38
C ASP A 94 10.20 6.11 -14.67
N CYS A 95 10.53 6.27 -13.39
CA CYS A 95 11.25 5.29 -12.58
C CYS A 95 12.65 4.95 -13.11
N CYS A 96 13.28 5.82 -13.90
CA CYS A 96 14.62 5.64 -14.46
C CYS A 96 15.71 6.02 -13.44
N PRO A 97 16.51 5.06 -12.92
CA PRO A 97 17.47 5.36 -11.86
C PRO A 97 18.60 6.32 -12.29
N SER A 98 19.08 6.20 -13.53
CA SER A 98 20.14 7.05 -14.06
C SER A 98 19.69 8.50 -14.21
N ALA A 99 18.54 8.72 -14.85
CA ALA A 99 17.97 10.06 -15.02
C ALA A 99 17.65 10.72 -13.66
N THR A 100 17.08 9.96 -12.73
CA THR A 100 16.76 10.43 -11.37
C THR A 100 18.01 10.84 -10.60
N ALA A 101 19.08 10.02 -10.64
CA ALA A 101 20.34 10.32 -9.97
C ALA A 101 20.98 11.60 -10.51
N THR A 102 20.96 11.78 -11.84
CA THR A 102 21.41 13.02 -12.50
C THR A 102 20.58 14.22 -12.06
N LYS A 103 19.24 14.12 -12.09
CA LYS A 103 18.33 15.20 -11.69
C LYS A 103 18.51 15.63 -10.24
N LEU A 104 18.73 14.68 -9.34
CA LEU A 104 18.96 14.95 -7.92
C LEU A 104 20.42 15.33 -7.61
N SER A 105 21.31 15.31 -8.60
CA SER A 105 22.76 15.52 -8.42
C SER A 105 23.37 14.60 -7.35
N ILE A 106 22.97 13.32 -7.35
CA ILE A 106 23.47 12.29 -6.43
C ILE A 106 24.06 11.11 -7.20
N HIS A 107 24.87 10.30 -6.51
CA HIS A 107 25.36 9.06 -7.10
C HIS A 107 24.27 7.98 -7.14
N ARG A 108 24.32 7.09 -8.14
CA ARG A 108 23.36 5.98 -8.29
C ARG A 108 23.23 5.09 -7.04
N ASN A 109 24.35 4.90 -6.32
CA ASN A 109 24.35 4.10 -5.09
C ASN A 109 23.56 4.79 -3.97
N THR A 110 23.64 6.13 -3.88
CA THR A 110 22.85 6.92 -2.93
C THR A 110 21.37 6.84 -3.26
N LEU A 111 21.01 6.89 -4.54
CA LEU A 111 19.62 6.68 -4.97
C LEU A 111 19.12 5.28 -4.57
N GLY A 112 19.91 4.23 -4.86
CA GLY A 112 19.58 2.85 -4.45
C GLY A 112 19.33 2.74 -2.95
N TYR A 113 20.26 3.24 -2.13
CA TYR A 113 20.10 3.26 -0.68
C TYR A 113 18.82 3.98 -0.21
N ARG A 114 18.48 5.12 -0.83
CA ARG A 114 17.25 5.86 -0.50
C ARG A 114 15.99 5.07 -0.87
N LEU A 115 15.97 4.41 -2.03
CA LEU A 115 14.85 3.56 -2.44
C LEU A 115 14.71 2.32 -1.54
N ASP A 116 15.83 1.68 -1.18
CA ASP A 116 15.83 0.57 -0.22
C ASP A 116 15.33 1.02 1.17
N LYS A 117 15.69 2.23 1.59
CA LYS A 117 15.19 2.83 2.84
C LYS A 117 13.68 3.10 2.76
N VAL A 118 13.18 3.62 1.64
CA VAL A 118 11.72 3.76 1.41
C VAL A 118 11.06 2.40 1.56
N GLN A 119 11.54 1.38 0.86
CA GLN A 119 10.97 0.03 0.89
C GLN A 119 10.95 -0.55 2.30
N THR A 120 12.01 -0.32 3.08
CA THR A 120 12.09 -0.75 4.48
C THR A 120 11.05 -0.05 5.35
N LEU A 121 10.88 1.28 5.19
CA LEU A 121 9.94 2.07 5.98
C LEU A 121 8.47 1.78 5.64
N THR A 122 8.18 1.52 4.36
CA THR A 122 6.82 1.22 3.89
C THR A 122 6.51 -0.26 3.86
N ASN A 123 7.50 -1.12 4.14
CA ASN A 123 7.45 -2.57 4.02
C ASN A 123 7.00 -3.06 2.62
N ARG A 124 7.47 -2.37 1.57
CA ARG A 124 7.01 -2.54 0.17
C ARG A 124 8.11 -2.29 -0.82
#